data_AF-A0A9X2Q2C3-F1
#
_entry.id   AF-A0A9X2Q2C3-F1
#
_cell.length_a   1.000
_cell.length_b   1.000
_cell.length_c   1.000
_cell.angle_alpha   90.00
_cell.angle_beta   90.00
_cell.angle_gamma   90.00
#
_symmetry.space_group_name_H-M   'P 1'
#
loop_
_entity.id
_entity.type
_entity.pdbx_description
1 polymer ?
#
loop_
_entity_poly.entity_id
_entity_poly.type
_entity_poly.pdbx_seq_one_letter_code
_entity_poly.pdbx_strand_id
1 'polypeptide(L)'
;MGQYYLIANHDRKEYVQPASKKLRAIVLNDPAVLPYLLKQTDVDGQGSGDLRIPKDEYPVDGREKPTELAAWLDSDDYQERIQKRWPHAGRWAGQRVCVIGSYDSSGLYSKIQTSDEWDDITEPVRAEAKAFEKDAAGRDGTNREELHPVPDLVLMTRT
;
A
#
# COMPACT_ATOMS: atom_id res chain seq x y z
N MET A 1 -27.40 12.88 4.65
CA MET A 1 -26.44 11.94 5.26
C MET A 1 -25.37 11.61 4.22
N GLY A 2 -24.10 11.50 4.61
CA GLY A 2 -23.01 11.22 3.67
C GLY A 2 -22.85 9.72 3.40
N GLN A 3 -22.50 9.35 2.17
CA GLN A 3 -22.14 7.98 1.83
C GLN A 3 -20.71 7.68 2.30
N TYR A 4 -20.55 6.55 2.98
CA TYR A 4 -19.25 6.05 3.46
C TYR A 4 -18.77 4.88 2.63
N TYR A 5 -17.45 4.66 2.61
CA TYR A 5 -16.83 3.61 1.81
C TYR A 5 -15.79 2.84 2.62
N LEU A 6 -15.71 1.54 2.37
CA LEU A 6 -14.67 0.63 2.84
C LEU A 6 -14.02 -0.06 1.65
N ILE A 7 -12.78 -0.50 1.79
CA ILE A 7 -12.13 -1.35 0.80
C ILE A 7 -11.99 -2.73 1.44
N ALA A 8 -12.53 -3.76 0.80
CA ALA A 8 -12.61 -5.08 1.39
C ALA A 8 -12.13 -6.16 0.44
N ASN A 9 -11.46 -7.16 1.02
CA ASN A 9 -11.05 -8.38 0.38
C ASN A 9 -11.96 -9.53 0.81
N HIS A 10 -12.71 -10.07 -0.14
CA HIS A 10 -13.71 -11.10 0.14
C HIS A 10 -13.12 -12.48 0.44
N ASP A 11 -11.94 -12.76 -0.11
CA ASP A 11 -11.30 -14.06 -0.01
C ASP A 11 -10.60 -14.22 1.33
N ARG A 12 -9.93 -13.16 1.81
CA ARG A 12 -9.24 -13.15 3.10
C ARG A 12 -10.10 -12.68 4.27
N LYS A 13 -11.26 -12.08 4.00
CA LYS A 13 -12.08 -11.37 5.01
C LYS A 13 -11.32 -10.25 5.70
N GLU A 14 -10.53 -9.51 4.94
CA GLU A 14 -9.78 -8.35 5.44
C GLU A 14 -10.41 -7.07 4.89
N TYR A 15 -10.32 -5.97 5.64
CA TYR A 15 -10.73 -4.67 5.14
C TYR A 15 -9.81 -3.54 5.59
N VAL A 16 -9.83 -2.47 4.80
CA VAL A 16 -9.19 -1.20 5.11
C VAL A 16 -10.26 -0.13 5.08
N GLN A 17 -10.30 0.67 6.13
CA GLN A 17 -11.15 1.85 6.26
C GLN A 17 -10.35 3.10 5.89
N PRO A 18 -10.64 3.73 4.73
CA PRO A 18 -9.94 4.92 4.27
C PRO A 18 -10.05 6.11 5.23
N ALA A 19 -9.09 7.04 5.20
CA ALA A 19 -9.02 8.14 6.16
C ALA A 19 -10.17 9.11 5.89
N SER A 20 -10.45 9.32 4.61
CA SER A 20 -11.66 9.98 4.18
C SER A 20 -12.77 9.00 3.88
N LYS A 21 -13.95 9.35 4.36
CA LYS A 21 -15.16 8.57 4.22
C LYS A 21 -15.86 8.78 2.88
N LYS A 22 -15.41 9.72 2.03
CA LYS A 22 -16.01 10.01 0.71
C LYS A 22 -15.12 9.45 -0.40
N LEU A 23 -15.69 8.73 -1.38
CA LEU A 23 -14.93 8.09 -2.48
C LEU A 23 -13.88 9.00 -3.13
N ARG A 24 -14.27 10.21 -3.55
CA ARG A 24 -13.34 11.17 -4.17
C ARG A 24 -12.12 11.49 -3.29
N ALA A 25 -12.34 11.55 -1.98
CA ALA A 25 -11.31 11.91 -1.03
C ALA A 25 -10.46 10.70 -0.63
N ILE A 26 -10.97 9.47 -0.80
CA ILE A 26 -10.16 8.24 -0.69
C ILE A 26 -9.10 8.25 -1.78
N VAL A 27 -9.53 8.48 -3.02
CA VAL A 27 -8.65 8.52 -4.19
C VAL A 27 -7.56 9.59 -4.05
N LEU A 28 -7.87 10.71 -3.39
CA LEU A 28 -6.92 11.82 -3.23
C LEU A 28 -6.00 11.70 -2.01
N ASN A 29 -6.49 11.16 -0.89
CA ASN A 29 -5.74 11.18 0.38
C ASN A 29 -5.01 9.87 0.69
N ASP A 30 -5.47 8.73 0.17
CA ASP A 30 -4.84 7.42 0.37
C ASP A 30 -4.52 6.72 -0.97
N PRO A 31 -3.92 7.40 -1.98
CA PRO A 31 -3.77 6.84 -3.33
C PRO A 31 -2.87 5.61 -3.37
N ALA A 32 -1.92 5.48 -2.43
CA ALA A 32 -0.94 4.40 -2.42
C ALA A 32 -1.47 3.08 -1.84
N VAL A 33 -2.53 3.09 -1.02
CA VAL A 33 -2.99 1.90 -0.29
C VAL A 33 -3.43 0.78 -1.24
N LEU A 34 -4.24 1.11 -2.26
CA LEU A 34 -4.73 0.12 -3.22
C LEU A 34 -3.62 -0.46 -4.10
N PRO A 35 -2.79 0.36 -4.79
CA PRO A 35 -1.64 -0.15 -5.54
C PRO A 35 -0.68 -0.98 -4.67
N TYR A 36 -0.48 -0.58 -3.42
CA TYR A 36 0.38 -1.30 -2.48
C TYR A 36 -0.14 -2.71 -2.18
N LEU A 37 -1.42 -2.84 -1.85
CA LEU A 37 -2.06 -4.13 -1.54
C LEU A 37 -2.21 -5.03 -2.76
N LEU A 38 -2.42 -4.44 -3.95
CA LEU A 38 -2.71 -5.17 -5.20
C LEU A 38 -1.48 -5.43 -6.06
N LYS A 39 -0.29 -4.96 -5.64
CA LYS A 39 0.94 -5.14 -6.40
C LYS A 39 1.19 -6.61 -6.72
N GLN A 40 1.22 -6.96 -8.00
CA GLN A 40 1.60 -8.28 -8.49
C GLN A 40 2.79 -8.13 -9.43
N THR A 41 3.90 -8.77 -9.10
CA THR A 41 5.08 -8.80 -9.96
C THR A 41 5.96 -9.93 -9.49
N ASP A 42 6.50 -10.65 -10.44
CA ASP A 42 7.56 -11.61 -10.22
C ASP A 42 8.83 -10.80 -9.94
N VAL A 43 9.55 -11.14 -8.88
CA VAL A 43 10.78 -10.43 -8.49
C VAL A 43 11.94 -11.14 -9.17
N ASP A 44 11.87 -11.21 -10.50
CA ASP A 44 12.82 -11.97 -11.31
C ASP A 44 14.09 -11.15 -11.55
N GLY A 45 15.01 -11.14 -10.58
CA GLY A 45 16.45 -10.82 -10.74
C GLY A 45 16.87 -9.43 -11.26
N GLN A 46 15.98 -8.67 -11.88
CA GLN A 46 16.13 -7.28 -12.33
C GLN A 46 15.18 -6.34 -11.58
N GLY A 47 14.77 -6.76 -10.38
CA GLY A 47 14.15 -5.90 -9.38
C GLY A 47 12.74 -5.45 -9.73
N SER A 48 11.78 -5.81 -8.87
CA SER A 48 10.77 -4.83 -8.50
C SER A 48 11.52 -3.58 -8.05
N GLY A 49 11.71 -2.59 -8.93
CA GLY A 49 12.51 -1.39 -8.67
C GLY A 49 12.13 -0.67 -7.38
N ASP A 50 10.90 -0.89 -6.93
CA ASP A 50 10.27 -0.19 -5.81
C ASP A 50 10.44 -0.90 -4.45
N LEU A 51 10.52 -2.24 -4.42
CA LEU A 51 10.74 -3.02 -3.20
C LEU A 51 12.19 -3.49 -3.15
N ARG A 52 13.00 -2.78 -2.35
CA ARG A 52 14.42 -3.11 -2.17
C ARG A 52 14.78 -3.17 -0.69
N ILE A 53 15.73 -4.05 -0.37
CA ILE A 53 16.42 -4.06 0.92
C ILE A 53 17.36 -2.85 0.93
N PRO A 54 17.33 -1.99 1.96
CA PRO A 54 18.25 -0.87 2.11
C PRO A 54 19.72 -1.28 2.07
N LYS A 55 20.59 -0.40 1.55
CA LYS A 55 22.02 -0.71 1.33
C LYS A 55 22.78 -1.03 2.63
N ASP A 56 22.34 -0.45 3.73
CA ASP A 56 22.82 -0.64 5.10
C ASP A 56 22.38 -1.97 5.74
N GLU A 57 21.36 -2.62 5.19
CA GLU A 57 20.93 -3.96 5.62
C GLU A 57 21.56 -5.09 4.78
N TYR A 58 22.49 -4.76 3.86
CA TYR A 58 23.29 -5.79 3.20
C TYR A 58 24.37 -6.27 4.18
N PRO A 59 24.52 -7.58 4.39
CA PRO A 59 25.47 -8.14 5.36
C PRO A 59 26.93 -8.11 4.86
N VAL A 60 27.35 -7.11 4.10
CA VAL A 60 28.65 -7.10 3.43
C VAL A 60 29.53 -5.98 3.98
N ASP A 61 30.52 -6.36 4.79
CA ASP A 61 31.69 -5.52 5.07
C ASP A 61 32.27 -5.05 3.74
N GLY A 62 32.38 -3.73 3.54
CA GLY A 62 32.54 -3.06 2.25
C GLY A 62 33.82 -3.33 1.45
N ARG A 63 34.19 -4.60 1.22
CA ARG A 63 35.43 -5.02 0.53
C ARG A 63 35.23 -6.05 -0.57
N GLU A 64 34.06 -6.67 -0.74
CA GLU A 64 33.86 -7.69 -1.78
C GLU A 64 33.19 -7.14 -3.04
N LYS A 65 33.71 -7.57 -4.19
CA LYS A 65 33.41 -6.97 -5.50
C LYS A 65 31.97 -7.28 -5.94
N PRO A 66 31.35 -6.40 -6.77
CA PRO A 66 29.95 -6.52 -7.19
C PRO A 66 29.56 -7.84 -7.87
N THR A 67 30.52 -8.60 -8.38
CA THR A 67 30.31 -9.89 -9.04
C THR A 67 30.02 -11.05 -8.08
N GLU A 68 30.43 -10.97 -6.82
CA GLU A 68 30.08 -11.97 -5.80
C GLU A 68 28.75 -11.64 -5.12
N LEU A 69 28.38 -10.36 -5.02
CA LEU A 69 27.09 -9.90 -4.50
C LEU A 69 25.88 -10.48 -5.27
N ALA A 70 26.06 -10.76 -6.56
CA ALA A 70 25.04 -11.36 -7.43
C ALA A 70 24.81 -12.86 -7.19
N ALA A 71 25.75 -13.55 -6.52
CA ALA A 71 25.65 -14.97 -6.19
C ALA A 71 25.04 -15.24 -4.80
N TRP A 72 24.96 -14.21 -3.94
CA TRP A 72 24.44 -14.31 -2.56
C TRP A 72 22.95 -13.97 -2.40
N LEU A 73 22.34 -13.34 -3.40
CA LEU A 73 20.90 -13.18 -3.44
C LEU A 73 20.31 -14.43 -4.07
N ASP A 74 20.23 -15.51 -3.28
CA ASP A 74 19.20 -16.50 -3.55
C ASP A 74 17.88 -15.71 -3.69
N SER A 75 17.25 -15.82 -4.86
CA SER A 75 16.03 -15.07 -5.16
C SER A 75 14.98 -15.30 -4.08
N ASP A 76 14.99 -16.50 -3.47
CA ASP A 76 14.11 -16.92 -2.41
C ASP A 76 14.41 -16.22 -1.07
N ASP A 77 15.69 -16.10 -0.66
CA ASP A 77 16.07 -15.33 0.55
C ASP A 77 15.75 -13.84 0.40
N TYR A 78 15.98 -13.29 -0.80
CA TYR A 78 15.61 -11.91 -1.09
C TYR A 78 14.10 -11.69 -0.98
N GLN A 79 13.30 -12.61 -1.54
CA GLN A 79 11.84 -12.56 -1.40
C GLN A 79 11.43 -12.62 0.06
N GLU A 80 11.99 -13.54 0.84
CA GLU A 80 11.63 -13.71 2.24
C GLU A 80 11.92 -12.43 3.03
N ARG A 81 13.06 -11.78 2.79
CA ARG A 81 13.44 -10.53 3.45
C ARG A 81 12.55 -9.36 3.04
N ILE A 82 12.19 -9.25 1.76
CA ILE A 82 11.23 -8.25 1.28
C ILE A 82 9.85 -8.49 1.89
N GLN A 83 9.36 -9.73 1.89
CA GLN A 83 8.08 -10.10 2.49
C GLN A 83 8.07 -9.85 4.01
N LYS A 84 9.20 -10.08 4.68
CA LYS A 84 9.35 -9.78 6.12
C LYS A 84 9.31 -8.29 6.42
N ARG A 85 9.89 -7.47 5.54
CA ARG A 85 9.88 -6.00 5.67
C ARG A 85 8.53 -5.41 5.31
N TRP A 86 7.88 -5.97 4.29
CA TRP A 86 6.66 -5.47 3.67
C TRP A 86 5.58 -6.57 3.60
N PRO A 87 5.09 -7.07 4.75
CA PRO A 87 4.18 -8.22 4.80
C PRO A 87 2.82 -7.99 4.13
N HIS A 88 2.42 -6.74 3.89
CA HIS A 88 1.16 -6.40 3.24
C HIS A 88 1.31 -6.01 1.77
N ALA A 89 2.53 -5.80 1.26
CA ALA A 89 2.77 -5.54 -0.16
C ALA A 89 2.28 -6.71 -1.01
N GLY A 90 1.39 -6.44 -1.97
CA GLY A 90 0.82 -7.46 -2.86
C GLY A 90 -0.06 -8.50 -2.18
N ARG A 91 -0.40 -8.32 -0.89
CA ARG A 91 -1.17 -9.29 -0.09
C ARG A 91 -2.53 -9.64 -0.68
N TRP A 92 -3.12 -8.70 -1.44
CA TRP A 92 -4.42 -8.84 -2.08
C TRP A 92 -4.32 -9.07 -3.60
N ALA A 93 -3.11 -9.24 -4.14
CA ALA A 93 -2.91 -9.53 -5.56
C ALA A 93 -3.67 -10.80 -5.98
N GLY A 94 -4.38 -10.72 -7.11
CA GLY A 94 -5.18 -11.83 -7.65
C GLY A 94 -6.46 -12.18 -6.88
N GLN A 95 -6.83 -11.40 -5.86
CA GLN A 95 -7.99 -11.68 -5.01
C GLN A 95 -9.18 -10.77 -5.32
N ARG A 96 -10.36 -11.14 -4.82
CA ARG A 96 -11.61 -10.39 -4.99
C ARG A 96 -11.67 -9.22 -4.01
N VAL A 97 -11.22 -8.06 -4.50
CA VAL A 97 -11.24 -6.79 -3.76
C VAL A 97 -12.31 -5.87 -4.32
N CYS A 98 -13.06 -5.19 -3.45
CA CYS A 98 -14.02 -4.18 -3.87
C CYS A 98 -14.04 -2.97 -2.92
N VAL A 99 -14.55 -1.85 -3.43
CA VAL A 99 -14.86 -0.66 -2.64
C VAL A 99 -16.36 -0.66 -2.37
N ILE A 100 -16.75 -0.77 -1.11
CA ILE A 100 -18.13 -1.00 -0.68
C ILE A 100 -18.69 0.28 -0.08
N GLY A 101 -19.83 0.74 -0.60
CA GLY A 101 -20.55 1.88 -0.05
C GLY A 101 -21.47 1.50 1.12
N SER A 102 -21.70 2.42 2.05
CA SER A 102 -22.62 2.22 3.20
C SER A 102 -24.08 2.05 2.81
N TYR A 103 -24.46 2.39 1.58
CA TYR A 103 -25.80 2.22 1.01
C TYR A 103 -25.89 1.03 0.06
N ASP A 104 -24.85 0.20 -0.03
CA ASP A 104 -24.87 -0.98 -0.87
C ASP A 104 -26.00 -1.93 -0.44
N SER A 105 -26.80 -2.37 -1.42
CA SER A 105 -28.01 -3.18 -1.17
C SER A 105 -27.70 -4.58 -0.66
N SER A 106 -26.46 -5.06 -0.79
CA SER A 106 -26.08 -6.37 -0.26
C SER A 106 -25.95 -6.37 1.27
N GLY A 107 -25.91 -5.19 1.91
CA GLY A 107 -25.70 -5.06 3.36
C GLY A 107 -24.27 -5.39 3.81
N LEU A 108 -23.36 -5.63 2.87
CA LEU A 108 -22.00 -6.07 3.16
C LEU A 108 -21.20 -5.06 3.99
N TYR A 109 -21.39 -3.76 3.76
CA TYR A 109 -20.76 -2.71 4.58
C TYR A 109 -21.07 -2.91 6.06
N SER A 110 -22.35 -3.08 6.39
CA SER A 110 -22.79 -3.28 7.77
C SER A 110 -22.28 -4.61 8.31
N LYS A 111 -22.33 -5.67 7.50
CA LYS A 111 -21.80 -6.98 7.90
C LYS A 111 -20.33 -6.89 8.30
N ILE A 112 -19.48 -6.26 7.49
CA ILE A 112 -18.04 -6.09 7.77
C ILE A 112 -17.83 -5.35 9.09
N GLN A 113 -18.59 -4.28 9.34
CA GLN A 113 -18.42 -3.45 10.53
C GLN A 113 -18.90 -4.11 11.82
N THR A 114 -19.83 -5.05 11.75
CA THR A 114 -20.43 -5.68 12.94
C THR A 114 -19.92 -7.09 13.20
N SER A 115 -19.36 -7.75 12.19
CA SER A 115 -18.94 -9.15 12.27
C SER A 115 -17.48 -9.24 12.71
N ASP A 116 -17.22 -10.21 13.58
CA ASP A 116 -15.89 -10.67 13.99
C ASP A 116 -15.20 -11.56 12.94
N GLU A 117 -15.90 -11.93 11.85
CA GLU A 117 -15.32 -12.66 10.71
C GLU A 117 -14.32 -11.81 9.90
N TRP A 118 -14.30 -10.48 10.12
CA TRP A 118 -13.54 -9.54 9.31
C TRP A 118 -12.43 -8.85 10.08
N ASP A 119 -11.21 -8.95 9.55
CA ASP A 119 -10.03 -8.33 10.12
C ASP A 119 -9.84 -6.91 9.60
N ASP A 120 -9.75 -5.95 10.52
CA ASP A 120 -9.35 -4.58 10.21
C ASP A 120 -7.83 -4.49 10.11
N ILE A 121 -7.31 -4.31 8.90
CA ILE A 121 -5.87 -4.15 8.64
C ILE A 121 -5.50 -2.69 8.31
N THR A 122 -6.38 -1.73 8.61
CA THR A 122 -6.22 -0.32 8.21
C THR A 122 -4.92 0.28 8.70
N GLU A 123 -4.68 0.23 10.01
CA GLU A 123 -3.51 0.85 10.64
C GLU A 123 -2.18 0.24 10.18
N PRO A 124 -1.97 -1.10 10.22
CA PRO A 124 -0.72 -1.67 9.76
C PRO A 124 -0.46 -1.37 8.28
N VAL A 125 -1.47 -1.51 7.41
CA VAL A 125 -1.32 -1.24 5.98
C VAL A 125 -1.01 0.22 5.71
N ARG A 126 -1.68 1.17 6.40
CA ARG A 126 -1.39 2.60 6.22
C ARG A 126 0.02 2.96 6.64
N ALA A 127 0.44 2.48 7.81
CA ALA A 127 1.78 2.73 8.31
C ALA A 127 2.83 2.20 7.32
N GLU A 128 2.60 0.99 6.82
CA GLU A 128 3.48 0.30 5.88
C GLU A 128 3.52 0.99 4.50
N ALA A 129 2.37 1.33 3.92
CA ALA A 129 2.28 2.06 2.65
C ALA A 129 2.94 3.44 2.73
N LYS A 130 2.76 4.17 3.84
CA LYS A 130 3.43 5.46 4.06
C LYS A 130 4.94 5.31 4.24
N ALA A 131 5.38 4.27 4.94
CA ALA A 131 6.80 3.96 5.07
C ALA A 131 7.42 3.61 3.71
N PHE A 132 6.69 2.86 2.88
CA PHE A 132 7.08 2.53 1.51
C PHE A 132 7.20 3.78 0.63
N GLU A 133 6.25 4.71 0.68
CA GLU A 133 6.33 5.98 -0.04
C GLU A 133 7.53 6.84 0.39
N LYS A 134 7.82 6.86 1.70
CA LYS A 134 8.97 7.60 2.24
C LYS A 134 10.29 6.98 1.78
N ASP A 135 10.38 5.66 1.81
CA ASP A 135 11.52 4.89 1.33
C ASP A 135 11.74 5.14 -0.17
N ALA A 136 10.68 5.13 -0.99
CA ALA A 136 10.70 5.54 -2.39
C ALA A 136 11.18 6.99 -2.60
N ALA A 137 10.60 7.95 -1.87
CA ALA A 137 10.92 9.37 -2.02
C ALA A 137 12.35 9.73 -1.60
N GLY A 138 12.88 9.06 -0.56
CA GLY A 138 14.27 9.25 -0.13
C GLY A 138 15.30 8.77 -1.15
N ARG A 139 14.89 7.93 -2.11
CA ARG A 139 15.77 7.35 -3.14
C ARG A 139 15.86 8.19 -4.41
N ASP A 140 14.79 8.89 -4.79
CA ASP A 140 14.76 9.67 -6.04
C ASP A 140 15.58 10.97 -5.97
N GLY A 141 16.14 11.33 -4.81
CA GLY A 141 16.95 12.55 -4.65
C GLY A 141 16.16 13.85 -4.83
N THR A 142 14.90 13.76 -5.23
CA THR A 142 13.95 14.88 -5.26
C THR A 142 13.44 15.11 -3.84
N ASN A 143 13.95 16.15 -3.18
CA ASN A 143 13.27 16.79 -2.07
C ASN A 143 11.82 17.03 -2.47
N ARG A 144 10.90 16.21 -1.92
CA ARG A 144 9.46 16.28 -2.17
C ARG A 144 8.84 17.44 -1.36
N GLU A 145 9.51 18.59 -1.32
CA GLU A 145 8.99 19.85 -0.73
C GLU A 145 7.97 20.55 -1.65
N GLU A 146 7.73 20.07 -2.86
CA GLU A 146 6.81 20.72 -3.83
C GLU A 146 5.53 19.92 -4.14
N LEU A 147 5.01 19.12 -3.21
CA LEU A 147 3.59 18.77 -3.25
C LEU A 147 2.82 19.77 -2.39
N HIS A 148 2.66 20.97 -2.94
CA HIS A 148 1.73 21.95 -2.38
C HIS A 148 0.34 21.31 -2.22
N PRO A 149 -0.37 21.57 -1.11
CA PRO A 149 -1.76 21.18 -0.99
C PRO A 149 -2.54 21.81 -2.16
N VAL A 150 -3.32 20.98 -2.86
CA VAL A 150 -4.24 21.44 -3.89
C VAL A 150 -5.05 22.59 -3.28
N PRO A 151 -5.03 23.81 -3.85
CA PRO A 151 -5.76 24.94 -3.29
C PRO A 151 -7.23 24.56 -3.15
N ASP A 152 -7.80 24.86 -1.98
CA ASP A 152 -9.22 24.64 -1.70
C ASP A 152 -10.05 25.05 -2.91
N LEU A 153 -10.78 24.08 -3.46
CA LEU A 153 -11.74 24.30 -4.52
C LEU A 153 -12.82 25.23 -3.94
N VAL A 154 -12.64 26.54 -4.11
CA VAL A 154 -13.63 27.56 -3.77
C VAL A 154 -14.86 27.23 -4.62
N LEU A 155 -15.82 26.56 -3.99
CA LEU A 155 -17.19 26.46 -4.46
C LEU A 155 -17.72 27.89 -4.55
N MET A 156 -17.60 28.50 -5.72
CA MET A 156 -18.34 29.71 -6.06
C MET A 156 -19.81 29.33 -6.22
N THR A 157 -20.52 29.28 -5.10
CA THR A 157 -21.96 29.49 -5.06
C THR A 157 -22.23 30.98 -5.10
N ARG A 158 -22.73 31.49 -6.23
CA ARG A 158 -23.60 32.68 -6.33
C ARG A 158 -24.48 32.48 -7.57
N THR A 159 -25.73 32.01 -7.37
CA THR A 159 -26.98 32.82 -7.34
C THR A 159 -27.25 33.52 -8.66
#